data_AF-A0A1H1KCW8-F1
#
_entry.id   AF-A0A1H1KCW8-F1
#
_cell.length_a   1.000
_cell.length_b   1.000
_cell.length_c   1.000
_cell.angle_alpha   90.00
_cell.angle_beta   90.00
_cell.angle_gamma   90.00
#
_symmetry.space_group_name_H-M   'P 1'
#
loop_
_entity.id
_entity.type
_entity.pdbx_description
1 polymer ?
#
loop_
_entity_poly.entity_id
_entity_poly.type
_entity_poly.pdbx_seq_one_letter_code
_entity_poly.pdbx_strand_id
1 'polypeptide(L)'
;MTNTAKRKEHPLSMRLPEADIAVIDRAASLRGRSRTDFVREAAVRAAEGVLMENTLLRMSEDGFAAFMAAVSAPAVPVPEMVDLFGRKAPWDTKVVKS
;
A
#
# COMPACT_ATOMS: atom_id res chain seq x y z
N MET A 1 20.57 17.89 11.72
CA MET A 1 19.53 18.16 12.74
C MET A 1 18.20 18.28 12.02
N THR A 2 17.36 17.26 12.06
CA THR A 2 16.08 17.24 11.31
C THR A 2 15.09 18.19 11.95
N ASN A 3 14.63 19.17 11.17
CA ASN A 3 13.61 20.13 11.56
C ASN A 3 12.29 19.38 11.82
N THR A 4 11.98 19.12 13.10
CA THR A 4 10.67 18.63 13.52
C THR A 4 9.69 19.78 13.32
N ALA A 5 9.22 19.97 12.09
CA ALA A 5 8.10 20.84 11.81
C ALA A 5 7.00 20.49 12.82
N LYS A 6 6.59 21.46 13.65
CA LYS A 6 5.55 21.27 14.66
C LYS A 6 4.35 20.61 13.97
N ARG A 7 4.08 19.34 14.28
CA ARG A 7 2.87 18.65 13.83
C ARG A 7 1.70 19.44 14.41
N LYS A 8 0.98 20.15 13.55
CA LYS A 8 -0.29 20.76 13.93
C LYS A 8 -1.30 19.62 14.00
N GLU A 9 -1.73 19.29 15.21
CA GLU A 9 -2.83 18.36 15.42
C GLU A 9 -4.14 19.09 15.15
N HIS A 10 -5.02 18.48 14.35
CA HIS A 10 -6.34 19.01 14.03
C HIS A 10 -7.41 18.12 14.69
N PRO A 11 -8.34 18.68 15.47
CA PRO A 11 -9.39 17.89 16.10
C PRO A 11 -10.34 17.32 15.04
N LEU A 12 -10.74 16.06 15.21
CA LEU A 12 -11.73 15.39 14.38
C LEU A 12 -12.98 15.09 15.21
N SER A 13 -14.11 15.70 14.86
CA SER A 13 -15.40 15.47 15.51
C SER A 13 -16.33 14.69 14.58
N MET A 14 -16.94 13.62 15.09
CA MET A 14 -17.90 12.80 14.35
C MET A 14 -18.96 12.24 15.29
N ARG A 15 -20.15 11.95 14.75
CA ARG A 15 -21.23 11.27 15.48
C ARG A 15 -21.31 9.83 15.01
N LEU A 16 -21.38 8.90 15.97
CA LEU A 16 -21.54 7.47 15.71
C LEU A 16 -22.74 6.95 16.51
N PRO A 17 -23.49 5.98 15.98
CA PRO A 17 -24.44 5.19 16.76
C PRO A 17 -23.77 4.53 17.98
N GLU A 18 -24.52 4.37 19.06
CA GLU A 18 -24.01 3.73 20.29
C GLU A 18 -23.50 2.30 20.04
N ALA A 19 -24.18 1.55 19.17
CA ALA A 19 -23.76 0.20 18.77
C ALA A 19 -22.37 0.20 18.13
N ASP A 20 -22.08 1.17 17.26
CA ASP A 20 -20.78 1.27 16.59
C ASP A 20 -19.68 1.64 17.59
N ILE A 21 -19.97 2.55 18.53
CA ILE A 21 -19.04 2.92 19.60
C ILE A 21 -18.70 1.69 20.46
N ALA A 22 -19.69 0.89 20.83
CA ALA A 22 -19.49 -0.31 21.64
C ALA A 22 -18.58 -1.35 20.93
N VAL A 23 -18.75 -1.52 19.62
CA VAL A 23 -17.88 -2.41 18.82
C VAL A 23 -16.45 -1.87 18.75
N ILE A 24 -16.28 -0.57 18.51
CA ILE A 24 -14.98 0.09 18.46
C ILE A 24 -14.25 -0.04 19.80
N ASP A 25 -14.94 0.18 20.91
CA ASP A 25 -14.35 0.08 22.25
C ASP A 25 -13.85 -1.33 22.54
N ARG A 26 -14.67 -2.34 22.24
CA ARG A 26 -14.26 -3.73 22.41
C ARG A 26 -13.01 -4.04 21.59
N ALA A 27 -12.95 -3.59 20.33
CA ALA A 27 -11.80 -3.81 19.47
C ALA A 27 -10.54 -3.08 19.96
N ALA A 28 -10.69 -1.84 20.44
CA ALA A 28 -9.61 -1.05 21.02
C ALA A 28 -9.06 -1.71 22.29
N SER A 29 -9.94 -2.17 23.18
CA SER A 29 -9.57 -2.92 24.40
C SER A 29 -8.81 -4.20 24.08
N LEU A 30 -9.25 -4.99 23.09
CA LEU A 30 -8.54 -6.21 22.66
C LEU A 30 -7.14 -5.92 22.11
N ARG A 31 -6.92 -4.72 21.56
CA ARG A 31 -5.61 -4.24 21.09
C ARG A 31 -4.79 -3.52 22.16
N GLY A 32 -5.33 -3.33 23.37
CA GLY A 32 -4.68 -2.59 24.44
C GLY A 32 -4.45 -1.11 24.11
N ARG A 33 -5.35 -0.49 23.33
CA ARG A 33 -5.23 0.91 22.88
C ARG A 33 -6.44 1.74 23.27
N SER A 34 -6.27 3.07 23.32
CA SER A 34 -7.39 3.98 23.49
C SER A 34 -8.32 3.97 22.26
N ARG A 35 -9.60 4.29 22.45
CA ARG A 35 -10.57 4.48 21.36
C ARG A 35 -10.03 5.42 20.29
N THR A 36 -9.49 6.57 20.72
CA THR A 36 -8.95 7.60 19.82
C THR A 36 -7.77 7.08 19.00
N ASP A 37 -6.83 6.37 19.62
CA ASP A 37 -5.69 5.78 18.90
C ASP A 37 -6.12 4.71 17.92
N PHE A 38 -7.07 3.86 18.31
CA PHE A 38 -7.60 2.80 17.47
C PHE A 38 -8.31 3.36 16.23
N VAL A 39 -9.21 4.32 16.41
CA VAL A 39 -9.93 4.97 15.30
C VAL A 39 -8.97 5.73 14.39
N ARG A 40 -8.01 6.48 14.96
CA ARG A 40 -7.01 7.20 14.17
C ARG A 40 -6.20 6.26 13.29
N GLU A 41 -5.67 5.18 13.86
CA GLU A 41 -4.87 4.21 13.09
C GLU A 41 -5.71 3.52 12.01
N ALA A 42 -6.93 3.10 12.35
CA ALA A 42 -7.83 2.47 11.39
C ALA A 42 -8.17 3.39 10.22
N ALA A 43 -8.47 4.66 10.50
CA ALA A 43 -8.78 5.67 9.48
C ALA A 43 -7.58 5.94 8.55
N VAL A 44 -6.38 6.11 9.12
CA VAL A 44 -5.15 6.32 8.32
C VAL A 44 -4.87 5.12 7.45
N ARG A 45 -4.92 3.90 8.02
CA ARG A 45 -4.67 2.67 7.27
C ARG A 45 -5.66 2.48 6.13
N ALA A 46 -6.94 2.77 6.35
CA ALA A 46 -7.96 2.70 5.30
C ALA A 46 -7.69 3.73 4.19
N ALA A 47 -7.33 4.96 4.56
CA ALA A 47 -6.97 6.00 3.60
C ALA A 47 -5.72 5.63 2.78
N GLU A 48 -4.68 5.09 3.42
CA GLU A 48 -3.47 4.60 2.76
C GLU A 48 -3.79 3.49 1.76
N GLY A 49 -4.65 2.54 2.13
CA GLY A 49 -5.10 1.48 1.21
C GLY A 49 -5.75 2.04 -0.06
N VAL A 50 -6.67 3.00 0.10
CA VAL A 50 -7.33 3.66 -1.04
C VAL A 50 -6.33 4.42 -1.91
N LEU A 51 -5.36 5.11 -1.29
CA LEU A 51 -4.31 5.83 -2.03
C LEU A 51 -3.39 4.88 -2.80
N MET A 52 -3.07 3.72 -2.23
CA MET A 52 -2.24 2.70 -2.89
C MET A 52 -2.97 2.09 -4.09
N GLU A 53 -4.23 1.68 -3.91
CA GLU A 53 -5.08 1.16 -4.99
C GLU A 53 -5.25 2.18 -6.12
N ASN A 54 -5.32 3.47 -5.77
CA ASN A 54 -5.51 4.55 -6.71
C ASN A 54 -4.23 5.35 -6.95
N THR A 55 -3.06 4.71 -6.95
CA THR A 55 -1.80 5.34 -7.39
C THR A 55 -1.92 5.63 -8.88
N LEU A 56 -2.65 6.69 -9.21
CA LEU A 56 -2.90 7.18 -10.55
C LEU A 56 -1.57 7.62 -11.12
N LEU A 57 -1.03 6.82 -12.04
CA LEU A 57 0.04 7.23 -12.95
C LEU A 57 -0.54 8.32 -13.86
N ARG A 58 -0.42 9.57 -13.42
CA ARG A 58 -0.76 10.71 -14.27
C ARG A 58 0.26 10.81 -15.39
N MET A 59 -0.23 10.64 -16.61
CA MET A 59 0.55 10.77 -17.84
C MET A 59 -0.16 11.73 -18.80
N SER A 60 0.61 12.40 -19.65
CA SER A 60 0.05 13.15 -20.78
C SER A 60 -0.58 12.19 -21.79
N GLU A 61 -1.41 12.72 -22.68
CA GLU A 61 -1.99 11.94 -23.79
C GLU A 61 -0.89 11.28 -24.65
N ASP A 62 0.17 12.02 -24.98
CA ASP A 62 1.34 11.48 -25.69
C ASP A 62 2.06 10.37 -24.91
N GLY A 63 2.20 10.55 -23.59
CA GLY A 63 2.81 9.55 -22.71
C GLY A 63 1.98 8.27 -22.65
N PHE A 64 0.65 8.40 -22.63
CA PHE A 64 -0.27 7.26 -22.70
C PHE A 64 -0.19 6.54 -24.05
N ALA A 65 -0.17 7.28 -25.16
CA ALA A 65 -0.05 6.70 -26.50
C ALA A 65 1.27 5.91 -26.65
N ALA A 66 2.39 6.48 -26.20
CA ALA A 66 3.70 5.82 -26.22
C ALA A 66 3.72 4.56 -25.33
N PHE A 67 3.13 4.64 -24.15
CA PHE A 67 3.00 3.49 -23.25
C PHE A 67 2.17 2.36 -23.89
N MET A 68 1.01 2.69 -24.46
CA MET A 68 0.14 1.72 -25.12
C MET A 68 0.81 1.06 -26.32
N ALA A 69 1.57 1.83 -27.12
CA ALA A 69 2.36 1.30 -28.21
C ALA A 69 3.43 0.31 -27.71
N ALA A 70 4.11 0.63 -26.61
CA ALA A 70 5.13 -0.23 -26.02
C ALA A 70 4.55 -1.54 -25.44
N VAL A 71 3.41 -1.47 -24.76
CA VAL A 71 2.77 -2.65 -24.13
C VAL A 71 2.08 -3.56 -25.16
N SER A 72 1.55 -2.99 -26.24
CA SER A 72 0.86 -3.76 -27.28
C SER A 72 1.82 -4.38 -28.30
N ALA A 73 3.08 -3.91 -28.34
CA ALA A 73 4.09 -4.47 -29.22
C ALA A 73 4.50 -5.88 -28.76
N PRO A 74 4.88 -6.77 -29.69
CA PRO A 74 5.45 -8.06 -29.33
C PRO A 74 6.72 -7.86 -28.48
N ALA A 75 6.88 -8.67 -27.45
CA ALA A 75 8.04 -8.59 -26.57
C ALA A 75 9.33 -8.84 -27.37
N VAL A 76 10.24 -7.85 -27.33
CA VAL A 76 11.58 -7.99 -27.92
C VAL A 76 12.50 -8.54 -26.83
N PRO A 77 13.14 -9.70 -27.03
CA PRO A 77 14.02 -10.28 -26.03
C PRO A 77 15.25 -9.39 -25.86
N VAL A 78 15.51 -9.00 -24.60
CA VAL A 78 16.76 -8.34 -24.21
C VAL A 78 17.69 -9.42 -23.67
N PRO A 79 18.88 -9.64 -24.25
CA PRO A 79 19.77 -10.76 -23.90
C PRO A 79 20.03 -10.88 -22.39
N GLU A 80 20.26 -9.75 -21.71
CA GLU A 80 20.50 -9.71 -20.28
C GLU A 80 19.28 -10.13 -19.45
N MET A 81 18.06 -9.83 -19.93
CA MET A 81 16.83 -10.30 -19.28
C MET A 81 16.62 -11.79 -19.50
N VAL A 82 16.89 -12.30 -20.71
CA VAL A 82 16.82 -13.74 -21.01
C VAL A 82 17.78 -14.51 -20.10
N ASP A 83 19.02 -14.04 -19.98
CA ASP A 83 20.03 -14.61 -19.09
C ASP A 83 19.61 -14.54 -17.62
N LEU A 84 18.95 -13.46 -17.19
CA LEU A 84 18.43 -13.32 -15.84
C LEU A 84 17.32 -14.33 -15.54
N PHE A 85 16.31 -14.44 -16.42
CA PHE A 85 15.20 -15.36 -16.25
C PHE A 85 15.61 -16.83 -16.37
N GLY A 86 16.72 -17.12 -17.05
CA GLY A 86 17.32 -18.46 -17.10
C GLY A 86 18.07 -18.87 -15.82
N ARG A 87 18.37 -17.94 -14.91
CA ARG A 87 19.06 -18.25 -13.65
C ARG A 87 18.09 -18.87 -12.66
N LYS A 88 18.59 -19.87 -11.94
CA LYS A 88 17.86 -20.46 -10.81
C LYS A 88 17.64 -19.38 -9.75
N ALA A 89 16.39 -19.21 -9.33
CA ALA A 89 16.07 -18.23 -8.31
C ALA A 89 16.79 -18.57 -6.98
N PRO A 90 17.34 -17.58 -6.26
CA PRO A 90 18.07 -17.81 -5.01
C PRO A 90 17.26 -18.53 -3.92
N TRP A 91 15.94 -18.49 -4.00
CA TRP A 91 15.02 -19.13 -3.05
C TRP A 91 14.54 -20.52 -3.48
N ASP A 92 14.93 -21.02 -4.66
CA ASP A 92 14.71 -22.42 -5.04
C ASP A 92 15.76 -23.32 -4.36
N THR A 93 15.73 -23.37 -3.03
CA THR A 93 16.49 -24.34 -2.26
C THR A 93 16.05 -25.74 -2.67
N LYS A 94 17.04 -26.57 -3.04
CA LYS A 94 16.79 -27.98 -3.35
C LYS A 94 16.05 -28.59 -2.17
N VAL A 95 14.83 -29.08 -2.38
CA VAL A 95 14.20 -30.00 -1.44
C VAL A 95 15.11 -31.22 -1.38
N VAL A 96 15.95 -31.29 -0.34
CA VAL A 96 16.72 -32.49 -0.02
C VAL A 96 15.69 -33.50 0.48
N LYS A 97 15.28 -34.43 -0.40
CA LYS A 97 14.50 -35.60 0.01
C LYS A 97 15.40 -36.44 0.93
N SER A 98 14.89 -36.66 2.14
CA SER A 98 15.41 -37.60 3.14
C SER A 98 15.46 -39.03 2.62
#